data_AF-A0A9E5AN32-F1
#
_entry.id   AF-A0A9E5AN32-F1
#
_cell.length_a   1.000
_cell.length_b   1.000
_cell.length_c   1.000
_cell.angle_alpha   90.00
_cell.angle_beta   90.00
_cell.angle_gamma   90.00
#
_symmetry.space_group_name_H-M   'P 1'
#
loop_
_entity.id
_entity.type
_entity.pdbx_description
1 polymer ?
#
loop_
_entity_poly.entity_id
_entity_poly.type
_entity_poly.pdbx_seq_one_letter_code
_entity_poly.pdbx_strand_id
1 'polypeptide(L)'
;MNTKYFVALAGVLGLSVACTSAAPTTTSATASGGVDRQSSAAADGAGSGGADGAATVAGPTYHKDISRIMTNYCVQCHSGGGIGPFALDNFAATKGTMVAGLGAIDARRMPPWSAWDTPNCKPRFGFRHDLRLNSADRATLGAWVTAGMPEGNVVDAPKAVVPKLLTLDAVEVIASPKAPFVSAGKDDQFRCFVLDVDYPKTKYLNGAQIQPGNPLVVHHVLLFIDPNNSSAKHANADGQYDCFGSAQLDQSGNLIAAWAPGSVPMEFPVGMGSTLPKGAKIVMQVHYHPGGQTAAPDLTKVQLRYVKGQPTMLGDTVLIGNALGGKDGEGLLPGPGDNGAKPQFVIPAGAVDHTEEMVFTIPPAINGKATPQFKVYAIGTHMHYVGRKMEIRVERPPPKAPCTEAMVAPLTKCTQEKCPNKAGIELTTCAQEACQTAVGGINALCGECLKTETLKGTSQQGTMLACTTAPAASAATGPAEECLIETPNWNFNWQRIYVYDAELDKLPVINGGDRLRLKCTYDNSTANPFLMDALKSQGKSAPIPVTLGEQTLDEMCLAVVQVLYKP
;
A
#
# COMPACT_ATOMS: atom_id res chain seq x y z
N MET A 1 -16.67 19.50 -11.04
CA MET A 1 -16.24 18.31 -10.27
C MET A 1 -15.80 17.25 -11.27
N ASN A 2 -14.51 16.97 -11.38
CA ASN A 2 -14.00 15.90 -12.24
C ASN A 2 -14.11 14.59 -11.46
N THR A 3 -15.10 13.77 -11.81
CA THR A 3 -15.52 12.50 -11.19
C THR A 3 -14.49 11.36 -11.31
N LYS A 4 -13.19 11.65 -11.52
CA LYS A 4 -12.18 10.65 -11.88
C LYS A 4 -11.45 10.00 -10.69
N TYR A 5 -11.66 10.45 -9.45
CA TYR A 5 -10.82 10.01 -8.32
C TYR A 5 -11.56 9.34 -7.15
N PHE A 6 -12.86 9.01 -7.28
CA PHE A 6 -13.65 8.44 -6.17
C PHE A 6 -14.49 7.20 -6.51
N VAL A 7 -14.33 6.61 -7.70
CA VAL A 7 -15.17 5.49 -8.15
C VAL A 7 -14.34 4.22 -8.26
N ALA A 8 -14.12 3.54 -7.12
CA ALA A 8 -13.62 2.17 -7.08
C ALA A 8 -14.60 1.21 -6.35
N LEU A 9 -15.76 1.68 -5.91
CA LEU A 9 -16.72 0.92 -5.09
C LEU A 9 -17.90 0.31 -5.88
N ALA A 10 -17.86 0.31 -7.21
CA ALA A 10 -18.99 -0.13 -8.04
C ALA A 10 -18.60 -1.15 -9.11
N GLY A 11 -18.74 -2.45 -8.82
CA GLY A 11 -18.93 -3.44 -9.90
C GLY A 11 -18.53 -4.87 -9.59
N VAL A 12 -19.46 -5.69 -9.07
CA VAL A 12 -19.37 -7.16 -9.14
C VAL A 12 -20.77 -7.78 -9.21
N LEU A 13 -21.13 -8.43 -10.33
CA LEU A 13 -21.94 -9.68 -10.39
C LEU A 13 -22.28 -10.03 -11.85
N GLY A 14 -21.78 -11.16 -12.36
CA GLY A 14 -22.23 -11.79 -13.61
C GLY A 14 -21.42 -13.03 -13.98
N LEU A 15 -22.07 -14.18 -14.20
CA LEU A 15 -21.50 -15.54 -14.14
C LEU A 15 -21.73 -16.33 -15.46
N SER A 16 -21.01 -17.48 -15.61
CA SER A 16 -21.22 -18.69 -16.48
C SER A 16 -20.65 -18.71 -17.93
N VAL A 17 -20.16 -19.77 -18.62
CA VAL A 17 -19.90 -21.26 -18.51
C VAL A 17 -19.17 -21.66 -19.84
N ALA A 18 -17.96 -22.25 -19.91
CA ALA A 18 -17.46 -23.65 -19.84
C ALA A 18 -17.11 -24.36 -21.20
N CYS A 19 -16.26 -25.41 -21.10
CA CYS A 19 -15.81 -26.47 -22.05
C CYS A 19 -14.53 -26.18 -22.88
N THR A 20 -13.33 -26.78 -22.70
CA THR A 20 -12.75 -28.15 -22.49
C THR A 20 -12.24 -28.86 -23.76
N SER A 21 -10.93 -29.20 -23.76
CA SER A 21 -10.21 -30.40 -24.27
C SER A 21 -8.79 -29.95 -24.67
N ALA A 22 -7.63 -30.52 -24.33
CA ALA A 22 -7.09 -31.81 -23.86
C ALA A 22 -5.97 -32.27 -24.83
N ALA A 23 -4.71 -32.07 -24.39
CA ALA A 23 -3.49 -32.90 -24.61
C ALA A 23 -2.96 -33.12 -26.06
N PRO A 24 -1.78 -33.78 -26.28
CA PRO A 24 -0.71 -34.20 -25.37
C PRO A 24 0.76 -33.91 -25.82
N THR A 25 1.65 -34.20 -24.86
CA THR A 25 3.10 -34.50 -24.85
C THR A 25 3.82 -35.02 -26.10
N THR A 26 5.12 -34.68 -26.20
CA THR A 26 6.20 -35.68 -26.44
C THR A 26 7.52 -35.27 -25.79
N THR A 27 8.14 -36.25 -25.14
CA THR A 27 9.47 -36.32 -24.54
C THR A 27 10.56 -36.59 -25.59
N SER A 28 11.80 -36.21 -25.29
CA SER A 28 12.97 -37.02 -25.63
C SER A 28 14.18 -36.59 -24.80
N ALA A 29 14.91 -37.60 -24.32
CA ALA A 29 16.08 -37.53 -23.46
C ALA A 29 17.26 -38.20 -24.18
N THR A 30 18.47 -37.71 -23.93
CA THR A 30 19.77 -38.40 -24.04
C THR A 30 20.77 -37.54 -23.23
N ALA A 31 21.32 -37.97 -22.08
CA ALA A 31 22.50 -38.85 -21.90
C ALA A 31 23.69 -38.42 -22.79
N SER A 32 24.94 -38.32 -22.37
CA SER A 32 25.71 -38.63 -21.16
C SER A 32 27.17 -38.29 -21.50
N GLY A 33 28.04 -37.99 -20.52
CA GLY A 33 29.47 -38.01 -20.77
C GLY A 33 30.29 -37.20 -19.76
N GLY A 34 30.73 -37.85 -18.68
CA GLY A 34 31.79 -37.34 -17.81
C GLY A 34 33.17 -37.75 -18.30
N VAL A 35 34.21 -37.03 -17.87
CA VAL A 35 35.58 -37.54 -17.76
C VAL A 35 36.25 -36.87 -16.54
N ASP A 36 36.79 -37.74 -15.69
CA ASP A 36 37.59 -37.49 -14.48
C ASP A 36 39.02 -36.97 -14.74
N ARG A 37 39.67 -36.62 -13.61
CA ARG A 37 41.12 -36.55 -13.28
C ARG A 37 41.64 -35.13 -13.06
N GLN A 38 42.48 -34.82 -12.07
CA GLN A 38 43.20 -35.63 -11.08
C GLN A 38 43.72 -34.72 -9.96
N SER A 39 43.89 -35.34 -8.79
CA SER A 39 44.50 -34.87 -7.54
C SER A 39 46.03 -34.72 -7.61
N SER A 40 46.60 -33.86 -6.75
CA SER A 40 47.95 -34.04 -6.19
C SER A 40 48.07 -33.53 -4.74
N ALA A 41 48.69 -34.38 -3.91
CA ALA A 41 49.05 -34.33 -2.49
C ALA A 41 49.74 -33.02 -2.04
N ALA A 42 49.50 -32.46 -0.84
CA ALA A 42 49.82 -32.90 0.54
C ALA A 42 51.33 -32.86 0.88
N ALA A 43 51.67 -32.03 1.88
CA ALA A 43 52.92 -32.06 2.62
C ALA A 43 52.63 -31.75 4.09
N ASP A 44 53.04 -32.68 4.95
CA ASP A 44 52.90 -32.69 6.40
C ASP A 44 53.82 -31.70 7.11
N GLY A 45 53.36 -31.18 8.25
CA GLY A 45 54.17 -30.42 9.20
C GLY A 45 53.52 -30.43 10.57
N ALA A 46 53.82 -31.44 11.38
CA ALA A 46 53.40 -31.53 12.78
C ALA A 46 54.22 -30.57 13.66
N GLY A 47 53.52 -29.77 14.47
CA GLY A 47 54.11 -28.86 15.47
C GLY A 47 53.21 -28.74 16.69
N SER A 48 53.75 -29.20 17.81
CA SER A 48 53.25 -29.25 19.19
C SER A 48 52.27 -28.17 19.67
N GLY A 49 51.20 -28.63 20.33
CA GLY A 49 50.84 -28.30 21.72
C GLY A 49 50.87 -26.82 22.14
N GLY A 50 49.75 -26.14 21.92
CA GLY A 50 49.35 -24.96 22.67
C GLY A 50 47.85 -25.05 22.95
N ALA A 51 47.49 -25.41 24.19
CA ALA A 51 46.14 -25.16 24.68
C ALA A 51 46.02 -23.65 24.92
N ASP A 52 45.84 -22.90 23.83
CA ASP A 52 45.44 -21.51 23.92
C ASP A 52 44.00 -21.50 24.41
N GLY A 53 43.86 -21.25 25.72
CA GLY A 53 42.58 -20.93 26.31
C GLY A 53 41.94 -19.84 25.46
N ALA A 54 40.75 -20.13 24.92
CA ALA A 54 39.97 -19.18 24.15
C ALA A 54 39.89 -17.89 24.94
N ALA A 55 40.65 -16.87 24.52
CA ALA A 55 40.61 -15.57 25.13
C ALA A 55 39.15 -15.11 25.06
N THR A 56 38.51 -14.95 26.22
CA THR A 56 37.19 -14.34 26.31
C THR A 56 37.33 -12.94 25.75
N VAL A 57 36.94 -12.75 24.49
CA VAL A 57 36.96 -11.44 23.86
C VAL A 57 36.03 -10.55 24.66
N ALA A 58 36.57 -9.50 25.28
CA ALA A 58 35.78 -8.54 26.01
C ALA A 58 34.98 -7.69 25.01
N GLY A 59 33.67 -7.95 24.91
CA GLY A 59 32.76 -7.21 24.03
C GLY A 59 31.83 -8.13 23.23
N PRO A 60 30.97 -7.55 22.38
CA PRO A 60 30.09 -8.33 21.52
C PRO A 60 30.90 -9.16 20.52
N THR A 61 30.37 -10.31 20.09
CA THR A 61 30.95 -11.13 19.02
C THR A 61 29.94 -11.41 17.92
N TYR A 62 30.42 -11.78 16.72
CA TYR A 62 29.52 -12.01 15.59
C TYR A 62 28.48 -13.09 15.90
N HIS A 63 28.94 -14.28 16.30
CA HIS A 63 28.04 -15.40 16.53
C HIS A 63 27.06 -15.11 17.65
N LYS A 64 27.54 -14.65 18.81
CA LYS A 64 26.70 -14.42 19.99
C LYS A 64 25.71 -13.27 19.83
N ASP A 65 26.14 -12.15 19.24
CA ASP A 65 25.41 -10.88 19.35
C ASP A 65 24.97 -10.29 17.99
N ILE A 66 25.79 -10.39 16.95
CA ILE A 66 25.58 -9.67 15.68
C ILE A 66 24.74 -10.50 14.70
N SER A 67 24.91 -11.81 14.69
CA SER A 67 24.21 -12.73 13.80
C SER A 67 22.69 -12.58 13.91
N ARG A 68 22.14 -12.41 15.12
CA ARG A 68 20.72 -12.12 15.35
C ARG A 68 20.30 -10.77 14.78
N ILE A 69 21.15 -9.74 14.88
CA ILE A 69 20.84 -8.41 14.37
C ILE A 69 20.80 -8.45 12.84
N MET A 70 21.79 -9.08 12.21
CA MET A 70 21.80 -9.26 10.75
C MET A 70 20.57 -10.02 10.28
N THR A 71 20.27 -11.15 10.92
CA THR A 71 19.13 -12.00 10.58
C THR A 71 17.79 -11.27 10.69
N ASN A 72 17.58 -10.52 11.78
CA ASN A 72 16.30 -9.87 12.06
C ASN A 72 16.07 -8.61 11.23
N TYR A 73 17.13 -7.87 10.87
CA TYR A 73 17.01 -6.54 10.29
C TYR A 73 17.56 -6.40 8.88
N CYS A 74 18.55 -7.22 8.49
CA CYS A 74 19.33 -6.98 7.28
C CYS A 74 19.17 -8.09 6.23
N VAL A 75 19.21 -9.36 6.64
CA VAL A 75 19.29 -10.52 5.74
C VAL A 75 18.03 -10.71 4.89
N GLN A 76 16.88 -10.17 5.31
CA GLN A 76 15.67 -10.16 4.47
C GLN A 76 15.92 -9.54 3.09
N CYS A 77 16.71 -8.45 3.03
CA CYS A 77 17.10 -7.81 1.79
C CYS A 77 18.52 -8.21 1.36
N HIS A 78 19.44 -8.32 2.31
CA HIS A 78 20.87 -8.59 2.11
C HIS A 78 21.22 -10.07 2.30
N SER A 79 20.38 -10.98 1.81
CA SER A 79 20.76 -12.39 1.63
C SER A 79 21.46 -12.56 0.28
N GLY A 80 22.21 -13.64 0.09
CA GLY A 80 22.73 -14.01 -1.22
C GLY A 80 21.60 -14.09 -2.27
N GLY A 81 21.67 -13.27 -3.32
CA GLY A 81 20.63 -13.17 -4.35
C GLY A 81 19.37 -12.40 -3.95
N GLY A 82 19.37 -11.76 -2.78
CA GLY A 82 18.32 -10.84 -2.34
C GLY A 82 18.34 -9.50 -3.10
N ILE A 83 17.44 -8.59 -2.74
CA ILE A 83 17.31 -7.27 -3.39
C ILE A 83 18.42 -6.28 -3.01
N GLY A 84 19.13 -6.56 -1.90
CA GLY A 84 20.29 -5.79 -1.49
C GLY A 84 21.46 -6.01 -2.45
N PRO A 85 22.29 -4.99 -2.73
CA PRO A 85 23.38 -5.09 -3.70
C PRO A 85 24.55 -5.99 -3.25
N PHE A 86 24.53 -6.45 -2.00
CA PHE A 86 25.52 -7.34 -1.40
C PHE A 86 24.88 -8.13 -0.25
N ALA A 87 25.50 -9.26 0.12
CA ALA A 87 25.05 -10.12 1.21
C ALA A 87 25.57 -9.66 2.58
N LEU A 88 24.82 -9.96 3.64
CA LEU A 88 25.14 -9.74 5.07
C LEU A 88 24.78 -10.98 5.91
N ASP A 89 24.65 -12.14 5.27
CA ASP A 89 24.15 -13.40 5.85
C ASP A 89 25.25 -14.29 6.47
N ASN A 90 26.49 -13.81 6.52
CA ASN A 90 27.63 -14.52 7.11
C ASN A 90 28.68 -13.54 7.69
N PHE A 91 29.55 -14.04 8.56
CA PHE A 91 30.55 -13.24 9.26
C PHE A 91 31.45 -12.43 8.33
N ALA A 92 32.03 -13.07 7.32
CA ALA A 92 32.98 -12.43 6.41
C ALA A 92 32.33 -11.27 5.66
N ALA A 93 31.11 -11.46 5.16
CA ALA A 93 30.34 -10.43 4.48
C ALA A 93 29.97 -9.27 5.42
N THR A 94 29.45 -9.58 6.62
CA THR A 94 29.12 -8.56 7.62
C THR A 94 30.35 -7.74 8.02
N LYS A 95 31.47 -8.40 8.33
CA LYS A 95 32.73 -7.74 8.71
C LYS A 95 33.29 -6.85 7.60
N GLY A 96 33.20 -7.29 6.34
CA GLY A 96 33.67 -6.53 5.19
C GLY A 96 32.91 -5.23 4.94
N THR A 97 31.65 -5.14 5.37
CA THR A 97 30.78 -4.00 5.05
C THR A 97 30.43 -3.12 6.25
N MET A 98 30.39 -3.65 7.47
CA MET A 98 29.76 -2.97 8.61
C MET A 98 30.43 -1.63 8.99
N VAL A 99 31.75 -1.48 8.80
CA VAL A 99 32.44 -0.21 9.05
C VAL A 99 31.84 0.93 8.23
N ALA A 100 31.62 0.71 6.92
CA ALA A 100 30.94 1.69 6.06
C ALA A 100 29.42 1.72 6.31
N GLY A 101 28.83 0.59 6.71
CA GLY A 101 27.40 0.43 6.97
C GLY A 101 26.89 1.22 8.18
N LEU A 102 27.71 1.43 9.21
CA LEU A 102 27.32 2.17 10.43
C LEU A 102 26.79 3.57 10.11
N GLY A 103 27.40 4.29 9.17
CA GLY A 103 26.93 5.63 8.77
C GLY A 103 25.53 5.62 8.13
N ALA A 104 25.13 4.53 7.48
CA ALA A 104 23.76 4.37 6.97
C ALA A 104 22.77 4.02 8.09
N ILE A 105 23.21 3.23 9.07
CA ILE A 105 22.42 2.83 10.25
C ILE A 105 22.17 4.03 11.16
N ASP A 106 23.21 4.82 11.47
CA ASP A 106 23.13 6.00 12.32
C ASP A 106 22.28 7.10 11.68
N ALA A 107 22.40 7.26 10.36
CA ALA A 107 21.54 8.15 9.57
C ALA A 107 20.11 7.60 9.38
N ARG A 108 19.78 6.41 9.92
CA ARG A 108 18.48 5.73 9.78
C ARG A 108 18.03 5.53 8.33
N ARG A 109 19.00 5.45 7.40
CA ARG A 109 18.78 5.06 6.01
C ARG A 109 18.62 3.55 5.87
N MET A 110 19.22 2.79 6.78
CA MET A 110 19.15 1.33 6.82
C MET A 110 18.84 0.81 8.23
N PRO A 111 17.97 -0.21 8.35
CA PRO A 111 17.01 -0.68 7.36
C PRO A 111 16.04 0.42 6.94
N PRO A 112 15.53 0.39 5.70
CA PRO A 112 14.63 1.40 5.20
C PRO A 112 13.26 1.30 5.88
N TRP A 113 12.93 2.32 6.66
CA TRP A 113 11.65 2.45 7.33
C TRP A 113 11.27 3.92 7.43
N SER A 114 10.22 4.33 6.73
CA SER A 114 9.84 5.73 6.66
C SER A 114 8.74 6.11 7.62
N ALA A 115 7.97 5.19 8.20
CA ALA A 115 6.90 5.53 9.15
C ALA A 115 7.46 5.79 10.56
N TRP A 116 7.37 7.02 11.07
CA TRP A 116 7.93 7.38 12.38
C TRP A 116 6.93 8.14 13.24
N ASP A 117 7.01 7.89 14.55
CA ASP A 117 6.43 8.77 15.55
C ASP A 117 7.24 10.07 15.60
N THR A 118 6.58 11.20 15.45
CA THR A 118 7.15 12.53 15.67
C THR A 118 6.35 13.28 16.72
N PRO A 119 6.86 14.42 17.23
CA PRO A 119 6.06 15.28 18.11
C PRO A 119 4.76 15.77 17.47
N ASN A 120 4.70 15.85 16.14
CA ASN A 120 3.53 16.37 15.42
C ASN A 120 2.54 15.26 15.08
N CYS A 121 3.01 14.09 14.67
CA CYS A 121 2.19 12.97 14.25
C CYS A 121 2.63 11.71 15.00
N LYS A 122 1.77 11.23 15.88
CA LYS A 122 1.94 9.95 16.56
C LYS A 122 0.76 9.05 16.19
N PRO A 123 0.94 8.10 15.26
CA PRO A 123 -0.09 7.11 14.96
C PRO A 123 -0.55 6.41 16.24
N ARG A 124 -1.85 6.13 16.35
CA ARG A 124 -2.42 5.50 17.55
C ARG A 124 -1.88 4.08 17.79
N PHE A 125 -1.44 3.41 16.72
CA PHE A 125 -0.87 2.07 16.75
C PHE A 125 0.46 2.04 16.02
N GLY A 126 1.35 1.15 16.44
CA GLY A 126 2.54 0.82 15.67
C GLY A 126 2.20 0.09 14.37
N PHE A 127 3.23 -0.35 13.68
CA PHE A 127 3.10 -1.09 12.43
C PHE A 127 3.76 -2.46 12.54
N ARG A 128 3.18 -3.45 11.89
CA ARG A 128 3.74 -4.80 11.85
C ARG A 128 5.06 -4.80 11.09
N HIS A 129 5.96 -5.69 11.52
CA HIS A 129 7.26 -5.88 10.88
C HIS A 129 8.11 -4.60 10.83
N ASP A 130 8.04 -3.79 11.89
CA ASP A 130 8.89 -2.63 12.06
C ASP A 130 10.38 -3.01 11.99
N LEU A 131 11.05 -2.56 10.93
CA LEU A 131 12.46 -2.88 10.67
C LEU A 131 13.43 -1.90 11.32
N ARG A 132 12.96 -0.92 12.08
CA ARG A 132 13.86 0.02 12.77
C ARG A 132 14.71 -0.73 13.78
N LEU A 133 16.04 -0.58 13.69
CA LEU A 133 16.90 -1.06 14.77
C LEU A 133 16.57 -0.29 16.04
N ASN A 134 16.44 -1.02 17.15
CA ASN A 134 16.38 -0.40 18.48
C ASN A 134 17.76 0.16 18.87
N SER A 135 17.80 1.02 19.89
CA SER A 135 19.03 1.69 20.34
C SER A 135 20.09 0.71 20.87
N ALA A 136 19.68 -0.37 21.53
CA ALA A 136 20.60 -1.37 22.09
C ALA A 136 21.32 -2.16 20.99
N ASP A 137 20.61 -2.57 19.95
CA ASP A 137 21.19 -3.30 18.82
C ASP A 137 22.12 -2.40 17.99
N ARG A 138 21.77 -1.13 17.76
CA ARG A 138 22.70 -0.17 17.13
C ARG A 138 23.97 0.01 17.96
N ALA A 139 23.85 0.18 19.27
CA ALA A 139 25.01 0.30 20.15
C ALA A 139 25.88 -0.97 20.15
N THR A 140 25.25 -2.15 20.07
CA THR A 140 25.94 -3.44 19.98
C THR A 140 26.74 -3.56 18.68
N LEU A 141 26.18 -3.12 17.55
CA LEU A 141 26.91 -3.06 16.27
C LEU A 141 28.11 -2.12 16.36
N GLY A 142 27.93 -0.91 16.91
CA GLY A 142 29.00 0.05 17.10
C GLY A 142 30.12 -0.50 17.98
N ALA A 143 29.77 -1.10 19.13
CA ALA A 143 30.73 -1.70 20.04
C ALA A 143 31.50 -2.87 19.42
N TRP A 144 30.82 -3.71 18.62
CA TRP A 144 31.46 -4.79 17.88
C TRP A 144 32.47 -4.27 16.86
N VAL A 145 32.14 -3.21 16.12
CA VAL A 145 33.06 -2.56 15.19
C VAL A 145 34.27 -1.97 15.94
N THR A 146 34.05 -1.27 17.06
CA THR A 146 35.12 -0.73 17.89
C THR A 146 36.03 -1.83 18.46
N ALA A 147 35.48 -2.99 18.80
CA ALA A 147 36.23 -4.14 19.30
C ALA A 147 37.03 -4.90 18.22
N GLY A 148 37.06 -4.42 16.97
CA GLY A 148 37.76 -5.09 15.86
C GLY A 148 36.98 -6.22 15.20
N MET A 149 35.66 -6.27 15.43
CA MET A 149 34.73 -7.23 14.82
C MET A 149 35.11 -8.70 15.08
N PRO A 150 35.23 -9.12 16.35
CA PRO A 150 35.54 -10.51 16.68
C PRO A 150 34.42 -11.47 16.26
N GLU A 151 34.79 -12.62 15.70
CA GLU A 151 33.83 -13.63 15.22
C GLU A 151 33.09 -14.31 16.39
N GLY A 152 33.83 -14.64 17.47
CA GLY A 152 33.30 -15.42 18.58
C GLY A 152 33.14 -16.90 18.24
N ASN A 153 32.49 -17.66 19.12
CA ASN A 153 32.28 -19.10 18.92
C ASN A 153 30.89 -19.36 18.34
N VAL A 154 30.81 -20.18 17.29
CA VAL A 154 29.55 -20.57 16.64
C VAL A 154 28.56 -21.23 17.58
N VAL A 155 29.02 -21.90 18.65
CA VAL A 155 28.14 -22.53 19.65
C VAL A 155 27.37 -21.52 20.51
N ASP A 156 27.86 -20.28 20.59
CA ASP A 156 27.19 -19.18 21.28
C ASP A 156 26.13 -18.51 20.40
N ALA A 157 26.01 -18.94 19.13
CA ALA A 157 25.04 -18.37 18.23
C ALA A 157 23.61 -18.61 18.73
N PRO A 158 22.76 -17.57 18.75
CA PRO A 158 21.34 -17.77 19.03
C PRO A 158 20.75 -18.69 17.94
N LYS A 159 19.67 -19.38 18.28
CA LYS A 159 18.97 -20.24 17.32
C LYS A 159 18.68 -19.44 16.04
N ALA A 160 19.14 -19.97 14.91
CA ALA A 160 18.95 -19.34 13.61
C ALA A 160 17.45 -19.13 13.37
N VAL A 161 17.05 -17.87 13.23
CA VAL A 161 15.73 -17.51 12.71
C VAL A 161 15.86 -17.59 11.20
N VAL A 162 15.07 -18.43 10.53
CA VAL A 162 15.03 -18.43 9.07
C VAL A 162 14.44 -17.08 8.63
N PRO A 163 15.16 -16.24 7.87
CA PRO A 163 14.62 -14.98 7.40
C PRO A 163 13.35 -15.25 6.58
N LYS A 164 12.25 -14.54 6.88
CA LYS A 164 11.05 -14.62 6.04
C LYS A 164 11.39 -13.98 4.70
N LEU A 165 11.54 -14.81 3.66
CA LEU A 165 11.70 -14.35 2.29
C LEU A 165 10.51 -13.46 1.90
N LEU A 166 10.74 -12.51 0.99
CA LEU A 166 9.70 -11.64 0.43
C LEU A 166 8.78 -12.42 -0.53
N THR A 167 8.24 -13.55 -0.08
CA THR A 167 7.37 -14.45 -0.84
C THR A 167 6.04 -14.58 -0.11
N LEU A 168 4.97 -14.73 -0.88
CA LEU A 168 3.64 -14.97 -0.33
C LEU A 168 3.54 -16.42 0.18
N ASP A 169 3.07 -16.61 1.41
CA ASP A 169 2.81 -17.94 1.95
C ASP A 169 1.54 -18.54 1.31
N ALA A 170 1.53 -19.86 1.09
CA ALA A 170 0.39 -20.59 0.52
C ALA A 170 -0.11 -20.03 -0.83
N VAL A 171 0.83 -19.78 -1.76
CA VAL A 171 0.53 -19.36 -3.14
C VAL A 171 -0.41 -20.37 -3.80
N GLU A 172 -1.50 -19.88 -4.38
CA GLU A 172 -2.42 -20.69 -5.19
C GLU A 172 -2.17 -20.52 -6.69
N VAL A 173 -1.76 -19.32 -7.12
CA VAL A 173 -1.51 -19.00 -8.52
C VAL A 173 -0.23 -18.20 -8.64
N ILE A 174 0.59 -18.55 -9.64
CA ILE A 174 1.66 -17.68 -10.15
C ILE A 174 1.27 -17.29 -11.58
N ALA A 175 1.12 -15.99 -11.82
CA ALA A 175 0.76 -15.42 -13.10
C ALA A 175 1.91 -14.58 -13.67
N SER A 176 2.03 -14.53 -15.00
CA SER A 176 3.03 -13.71 -15.69
C SER A 176 2.48 -13.18 -17.02
N PRO A 177 3.08 -12.12 -17.59
CA PRO A 177 2.83 -11.73 -18.97
C PRO A 177 3.02 -12.90 -19.95
N LYS A 178 2.32 -12.87 -21.09
CA LYS A 178 2.46 -13.88 -22.16
C LYS A 178 3.80 -13.80 -22.88
N ALA A 179 4.35 -12.60 -22.99
CA ALA A 179 5.64 -12.32 -23.61
C ALA A 179 6.44 -11.35 -22.73
N PRO A 180 7.78 -11.43 -22.74
CA PRO A 180 8.62 -10.49 -22.01
C PRO A 180 8.53 -9.08 -22.60
N PHE A 181 8.96 -8.09 -21.82
CA PHE A 181 9.13 -6.71 -22.27
C PHE A 181 10.59 -6.26 -22.11
N VAL A 182 11.13 -5.58 -23.12
CA VAL A 182 12.48 -4.96 -23.04
C VAL A 182 12.28 -3.46 -22.89
N SER A 183 12.60 -2.94 -21.71
CA SER A 183 12.62 -1.50 -21.47
C SER A 183 13.76 -0.86 -22.26
N ALA A 184 13.51 0.30 -22.86
CA ALA A 184 14.47 1.01 -23.71
C ALA A 184 14.26 2.52 -23.66
N GLY A 185 15.34 3.26 -23.93
CA GLY A 185 15.35 4.72 -23.86
C GLY A 185 15.83 5.24 -22.50
N LYS A 186 15.58 6.53 -22.25
CA LYS A 186 15.98 7.24 -21.03
C LYS A 186 14.79 7.76 -20.22
N ASP A 187 13.59 7.62 -20.77
CA ASP A 187 12.35 8.10 -20.18
C ASP A 187 11.64 6.93 -19.51
N ASP A 188 10.79 7.24 -18.53
CA ASP A 188 9.98 6.23 -17.86
C ASP A 188 8.98 5.59 -18.82
N GLN A 189 8.81 4.28 -18.71
CA GLN A 189 7.86 3.51 -19.51
C GLN A 189 6.85 2.82 -18.60
N PHE A 190 5.56 3.04 -18.86
CA PHE A 190 4.48 2.38 -18.13
C PHE A 190 3.78 1.41 -19.06
N ARG A 191 3.89 0.12 -18.74
CA ARG A 191 3.32 -0.96 -19.56
C ARG A 191 2.35 -1.78 -18.73
N CYS A 192 1.19 -2.06 -19.32
CA CYS A 192 0.17 -2.89 -18.71
C CYS A 192 0.15 -4.25 -19.38
N PHE A 193 0.01 -5.28 -18.55
CA PHE A 193 -0.04 -6.68 -18.94
C PHE A 193 -1.33 -7.28 -18.40
N VAL A 194 -2.22 -7.69 -19.30
CA VAL A 194 -3.41 -8.47 -18.94
C VAL A 194 -2.95 -9.89 -18.64
N LEU A 195 -3.02 -10.28 -17.37
CA LEU A 195 -2.59 -11.59 -16.90
C LEU A 195 -3.65 -12.64 -17.19
N ASP A 196 -3.20 -13.79 -17.70
CA ASP A 196 -4.06 -14.95 -17.92
C ASP A 196 -4.11 -15.80 -16.66
N VAL A 197 -5.22 -15.70 -15.92
CA VAL A 197 -5.44 -16.45 -14.69
C VAL A 197 -6.73 -17.24 -14.84
N ASP A 198 -6.64 -18.56 -14.72
CA ASP A 198 -7.81 -19.43 -14.77
C ASP A 198 -8.50 -19.51 -13.40
N TYR A 199 -9.76 -19.08 -13.35
CA TYR A 199 -10.61 -19.21 -12.18
C TYR A 199 -12.09 -19.31 -12.61
N PRO A 200 -12.71 -20.51 -12.52
CA PRO A 200 -14.00 -20.77 -13.18
C PRO A 200 -15.21 -20.11 -12.48
N LYS A 201 -15.01 -19.53 -11.30
CA LYS A 201 -16.01 -18.89 -10.44
C LYS A 201 -15.41 -17.71 -9.70
N THR A 202 -16.26 -16.82 -9.21
CA THR A 202 -15.85 -15.70 -8.34
C THR A 202 -14.97 -16.21 -7.20
N LYS A 203 -13.86 -15.52 -6.98
CA LYS A 203 -12.87 -15.76 -5.94
C LYS A 203 -12.70 -14.47 -5.12
N TYR A 204 -11.96 -14.55 -4.03
CA TYR A 204 -11.62 -13.38 -3.22
C TYR A 204 -10.13 -13.40 -2.95
N LEU A 205 -9.41 -12.35 -3.32
CA LEU A 205 -7.96 -12.24 -3.18
C LEU A 205 -7.61 -11.73 -1.77
N ASN A 206 -6.74 -12.45 -1.06
CA ASN A 206 -6.24 -12.02 0.26
C ASN A 206 -4.72 -12.01 0.37
N GLY A 207 -4.03 -12.26 -0.74
CA GLY A 207 -2.59 -12.29 -0.80
C GLY A 207 -2.13 -11.97 -2.21
N ALA A 208 -1.20 -11.04 -2.33
CA ALA A 208 -0.48 -10.77 -3.57
C ALA A 208 0.99 -10.47 -3.28
N GLN A 209 1.89 -11.03 -4.09
CA GLN A 209 3.30 -10.64 -4.07
C GLN A 209 3.89 -10.61 -5.46
N ILE A 210 4.71 -9.60 -5.73
CA ILE A 210 5.34 -9.37 -7.03
C ILE A 210 6.76 -9.90 -6.99
N GLN A 211 7.16 -10.56 -8.07
CA GLN A 211 8.51 -11.07 -8.29
C GLN A 211 9.07 -10.42 -9.57
N PRO A 212 9.86 -9.34 -9.44
CA PRO A 212 10.45 -8.66 -10.59
C PRO A 212 11.26 -9.61 -11.45
N GLY A 213 11.06 -9.58 -12.78
CA GLY A 213 11.85 -10.37 -13.71
C GLY A 213 13.23 -9.75 -13.97
N ASN A 214 13.28 -8.42 -14.02
CA ASN A 214 14.49 -7.62 -14.14
C ASN A 214 14.50 -6.50 -13.08
N PRO A 215 15.11 -6.76 -11.89
CA PRO A 215 15.13 -5.80 -10.79
C PRO A 215 15.94 -4.53 -11.07
N LEU A 216 16.67 -4.45 -12.19
CA LEU A 216 17.42 -3.25 -12.59
C LEU A 216 16.52 -2.17 -13.22
N VAL A 217 15.35 -2.54 -13.74
CA VAL A 217 14.45 -1.59 -14.44
C VAL A 217 13.04 -1.56 -13.90
N VAL A 218 12.57 -2.62 -13.23
CA VAL A 218 11.24 -2.63 -12.61
C VAL A 218 11.26 -1.73 -11.37
N HIS A 219 10.60 -0.57 -11.46
CA HIS A 219 10.61 0.43 -10.41
C HIS A 219 9.40 0.29 -9.46
N HIS A 220 8.19 0.12 -10.00
CA HIS A 220 7.03 -0.29 -9.20
C HIS A 220 6.06 -1.12 -10.04
N VAL A 221 5.17 -1.84 -9.35
CA VAL A 221 4.13 -2.66 -9.96
C VAL A 221 2.80 -2.45 -9.25
N LEU A 222 1.75 -2.17 -10.01
CA LEU A 222 0.38 -2.07 -9.54
C LEU A 222 -0.45 -3.21 -10.12
N LEU A 223 -1.28 -3.86 -9.30
CA LEU A 223 -2.20 -4.89 -9.71
C LEU A 223 -3.64 -4.41 -9.60
N PHE A 224 -4.36 -4.50 -10.71
CA PHE A 224 -5.76 -4.12 -10.78
C PHE A 224 -6.64 -5.32 -11.12
N ILE A 225 -7.85 -5.33 -10.59
CA ILE A 225 -8.95 -6.13 -11.11
C ILE A 225 -9.69 -5.28 -12.14
N ASP A 226 -9.96 -5.86 -13.31
CA ASP A 226 -10.75 -5.30 -14.42
C ASP A 226 -12.03 -6.13 -14.60
N PRO A 227 -13.12 -5.84 -13.84
CA PRO A 227 -14.35 -6.63 -13.86
C PRO A 227 -15.00 -6.73 -15.23
N ASN A 228 -14.95 -5.63 -16.00
CA ASN A 228 -15.64 -5.51 -17.27
C ASN A 228 -14.76 -5.85 -18.49
N ASN A 229 -13.53 -6.32 -18.27
CA ASN A 229 -12.55 -6.59 -19.33
C ASN A 229 -12.33 -5.35 -20.24
N SER A 230 -12.36 -4.16 -19.64
CA SER A 230 -12.21 -2.88 -20.32
C SER A 230 -10.82 -2.68 -20.92
N SER A 231 -9.80 -3.37 -20.39
CA SER A 231 -8.43 -3.42 -20.91
C SER A 231 -8.31 -4.05 -22.31
N ALA A 232 -9.26 -4.91 -22.70
CA ALA A 232 -9.21 -5.63 -23.98
C ALA A 232 -9.22 -4.70 -25.21
N LYS A 233 -9.76 -3.48 -25.09
CA LYS A 233 -9.74 -2.49 -26.18
C LYS A 233 -8.37 -1.87 -26.43
N HIS A 234 -7.43 -2.04 -25.48
CA HIS A 234 -6.07 -1.50 -25.54
C HIS A 234 -5.04 -2.57 -25.82
N ALA A 235 -5.24 -3.77 -25.27
CA ALA A 235 -4.28 -4.84 -25.29
C ALA A 235 -4.04 -5.39 -26.71
N ASN A 236 -2.77 -5.63 -27.05
CA ASN A 236 -2.37 -6.36 -28.25
C ASN A 236 -2.59 -7.88 -28.09
N ALA A 237 -2.17 -8.68 -29.08
CA ALA A 237 -2.31 -10.15 -29.05
C ALA A 237 -1.63 -10.82 -27.83
N ASP A 238 -0.55 -10.21 -27.31
CA ASP A 238 0.19 -10.68 -26.14
C ASP A 238 -0.39 -10.14 -24.82
N GLY A 239 -1.49 -9.38 -24.87
CA GLY A 239 -2.11 -8.79 -23.69
C GLY A 239 -1.40 -7.53 -23.18
N GLN A 240 -0.56 -6.88 -23.99
CA GLN A 240 0.26 -5.75 -23.59
C GLN A 240 -0.22 -4.43 -24.19
N TYR A 241 -0.05 -3.32 -23.47
CA TYR A 241 -0.30 -1.97 -23.97
C TYR A 241 0.44 -0.88 -23.17
N ASP A 242 0.61 0.30 -23.77
CA ASP A 242 1.09 1.50 -23.06
C ASP A 242 0.01 2.03 -22.13
N CYS A 243 0.38 2.28 -20.88
CA CYS A 243 -0.57 2.73 -19.86
C CYS A 243 0.04 3.78 -18.92
N PHE A 244 0.51 4.88 -19.50
CA PHE A 244 1.03 6.02 -18.76
C PHE A 244 -0.04 6.62 -17.84
N GLY A 245 0.33 6.87 -16.57
CA GLY A 245 -0.49 7.50 -15.53
C GLY A 245 -1.63 6.67 -14.93
N SER A 246 -2.18 5.69 -15.65
CA SER A 246 -3.19 4.77 -15.12
C SER A 246 -3.27 3.50 -15.94
N ALA A 247 -3.86 2.44 -15.38
CA ALA A 247 -4.11 1.19 -16.10
C ALA A 247 -5.15 1.30 -17.24
N GLN A 248 -5.72 2.49 -17.48
CA GLN A 248 -6.75 2.78 -18.50
C GLN A 248 -8.02 1.91 -18.39
N LEU A 249 -8.34 1.48 -17.18
CA LEU A 249 -9.57 0.76 -16.89
C LEU A 249 -10.77 1.71 -16.81
N ASP A 250 -11.97 1.17 -17.01
CA ASP A 250 -13.18 1.91 -16.69
C ASP A 250 -13.36 2.09 -15.16
N GLN A 251 -14.46 2.73 -14.74
CA GLN A 251 -14.73 3.04 -13.33
C GLN A 251 -14.98 1.81 -12.45
N SER A 252 -15.05 0.60 -13.03
CA SER A 252 -15.13 -0.65 -12.27
C SER A 252 -13.75 -1.20 -11.89
N GLY A 253 -12.67 -0.66 -12.48
CA GLY A 253 -11.30 -1.05 -12.16
C GLY A 253 -10.97 -0.80 -10.70
N ASN A 254 -10.30 -1.76 -10.06
CA ASN A 254 -9.97 -1.67 -8.64
C ASN A 254 -8.52 -2.07 -8.39
N LEU A 255 -7.78 -1.24 -7.66
CA LEU A 255 -6.41 -1.53 -7.25
C LEU A 255 -6.42 -2.51 -6.07
N ILE A 256 -5.74 -3.64 -6.23
CA ILE A 256 -5.67 -4.69 -5.22
C ILE A 256 -4.30 -4.81 -4.55
N ALA A 257 -3.23 -4.42 -5.24
CA ALA A 257 -1.90 -4.42 -4.65
C ALA A 257 -1.02 -3.35 -5.31
N ALA A 258 -0.15 -2.74 -4.52
CA ALA A 258 0.94 -1.91 -5.00
C ALA A 258 2.26 -2.45 -4.43
N TRP A 259 3.28 -2.51 -5.27
CA TRP A 259 4.59 -3.05 -4.93
C TRP A 259 5.70 -2.10 -5.39
N ALA A 260 6.72 -1.98 -4.55
CA ALA A 260 7.98 -1.32 -4.84
C ALA A 260 9.12 -2.20 -4.28
N PRO A 261 10.37 -2.01 -4.71
CA PRO A 261 11.54 -2.70 -4.16
C PRO A 261 11.54 -2.75 -2.62
N GLY A 262 11.65 -3.97 -2.07
CA GLY A 262 11.66 -4.22 -0.62
C GLY A 262 10.28 -4.33 0.03
N SER A 263 9.19 -4.23 -0.74
CA SER A 263 7.85 -4.49 -0.22
C SER A 263 7.66 -5.96 0.17
N VAL A 264 7.04 -6.14 1.34
CA VAL A 264 6.53 -7.43 1.80
C VAL A 264 5.25 -7.79 1.04
N PRO A 265 4.85 -9.08 1.02
CA PRO A 265 3.56 -9.48 0.46
C PRO A 265 2.40 -8.63 1.00
N MET A 266 1.49 -8.23 0.11
CA MET A 266 0.21 -7.67 0.52
C MET A 266 -0.65 -8.82 1.05
N GLU A 267 -1.07 -8.76 2.31
CA GLU A 267 -1.85 -9.81 2.95
C GLU A 267 -3.02 -9.22 3.75
N PHE A 268 -4.24 -9.53 3.33
CA PHE A 268 -5.41 -9.30 4.16
C PHE A 268 -5.53 -10.39 5.23
N PRO A 269 -6.11 -10.09 6.41
CA PRO A 269 -6.31 -11.07 7.47
C PRO A 269 -7.16 -12.27 7.03
N VAL A 270 -7.11 -13.35 7.79
CA VAL A 270 -7.89 -14.57 7.52
C VAL A 270 -9.38 -14.22 7.40
N GLY A 271 -10.01 -14.73 6.35
CA GLY A 271 -11.43 -14.50 6.06
C GLY A 271 -11.74 -13.15 5.42
N MET A 272 -10.74 -12.36 5.02
CA MET A 272 -10.92 -11.06 4.38
C MET A 272 -10.26 -11.03 3.00
N GLY A 273 -10.82 -10.29 2.05
CA GLY A 273 -10.20 -10.15 0.74
C GLY A 273 -10.98 -9.29 -0.25
N SER A 274 -10.32 -8.91 -1.34
CA SER A 274 -10.93 -8.19 -2.47
C SER A 274 -11.72 -9.14 -3.34
N THR A 275 -12.87 -8.71 -3.85
CA THR A 275 -13.66 -9.56 -4.75
C THR A 275 -13.01 -9.65 -6.13
N LEU A 276 -12.80 -10.88 -6.62
CA LEU A 276 -12.42 -11.18 -8.01
C LEU A 276 -13.62 -11.81 -8.72
N PRO A 277 -14.44 -11.00 -9.44
CA PRO A 277 -15.63 -11.47 -10.14
C PRO A 277 -15.27 -12.51 -11.18
N LYS A 278 -16.12 -13.53 -11.36
CA LYS A 278 -15.99 -14.42 -12.51
C LYS A 278 -15.89 -13.61 -13.81
N GLY A 279 -14.89 -13.92 -14.63
CA GLY A 279 -14.71 -13.28 -15.95
C GLY A 279 -13.91 -11.98 -15.92
N ALA A 280 -13.60 -11.44 -14.75
CA ALA A 280 -12.71 -10.28 -14.64
C ALA A 280 -11.30 -10.59 -15.19
N LYS A 281 -10.50 -9.55 -15.42
CA LYS A 281 -9.06 -9.71 -15.66
C LYS A 281 -8.26 -9.18 -14.50
N ILE A 282 -7.03 -9.66 -14.38
CA ILE A 282 -6.02 -9.03 -13.53
C ILE A 282 -5.06 -8.31 -14.46
N VAL A 283 -4.91 -7.00 -14.27
CA VAL A 283 -4.01 -6.16 -15.06
C VAL A 283 -2.84 -5.76 -14.18
N MET A 284 -1.64 -6.10 -14.64
CA MET A 284 -0.39 -5.69 -14.00
C MET A 284 0.18 -4.49 -14.74
N GLN A 285 0.19 -3.33 -14.10
CA GLN A 285 0.90 -2.16 -14.58
C GLN A 285 2.32 -2.18 -14.01
N VAL A 286 3.33 -2.14 -14.88
CA VAL A 286 4.73 -2.04 -14.51
C VAL A 286 5.27 -0.69 -14.95
N HIS A 287 5.82 0.05 -13.99
CA HIS A 287 6.64 1.23 -14.26
C HIS A 287 8.08 0.80 -14.38
N TYR A 288 8.62 0.99 -15.57
CA TYR A 288 10.02 0.78 -15.86
C TYR A 288 10.76 2.12 -15.78
N HIS A 289 11.83 2.14 -14.98
CA HIS A 289 12.78 3.23 -14.93
C HIS A 289 14.12 2.75 -15.51
N PRO A 290 14.39 2.96 -16.81
CA PRO A 290 15.65 2.55 -17.43
C PRO A 290 16.79 3.48 -16.97
N GLY A 291 17.39 3.19 -15.82
CA GLY A 291 18.58 3.88 -15.30
C GLY A 291 19.88 3.57 -16.06
N GLY A 292 19.79 2.90 -17.22
CA GLY A 292 20.90 2.47 -18.08
C GLY A 292 20.44 1.53 -19.19
N GLN A 293 21.33 1.18 -20.13
CA GLN A 293 21.03 0.18 -21.17
C GLN A 293 20.96 -1.22 -20.56
N THR A 294 19.78 -1.69 -20.16
CA THR A 294 19.57 -3.13 -19.97
C THR A 294 18.86 -3.68 -21.20
N ALA A 295 19.59 -4.37 -22.07
CA ALA A 295 18.98 -5.15 -23.16
C ALA A 295 18.24 -6.41 -22.64
N ALA A 296 18.30 -6.67 -21.32
CA ALA A 296 17.71 -7.84 -20.70
C ALA A 296 16.17 -7.70 -20.62
N PRO A 297 15.42 -8.71 -21.08
CA PRO A 297 13.98 -8.73 -20.97
C PRO A 297 13.53 -8.81 -19.50
N ASP A 298 12.39 -8.17 -19.21
CA ASP A 298 11.63 -8.36 -17.99
C ASP A 298 10.46 -9.34 -18.23
N LEU A 299 10.27 -10.24 -17.27
CA LEU A 299 9.10 -11.12 -17.18
C LEU A 299 8.65 -11.18 -15.72
N THR A 300 8.26 -10.02 -15.19
CA THR A 300 7.75 -9.89 -13.83
C THR A 300 6.57 -10.82 -13.59
N LYS A 301 6.58 -11.52 -12.45
CA LYS A 301 5.53 -12.49 -12.05
C LYS A 301 4.76 -12.00 -10.84
N VAL A 302 3.57 -12.55 -10.66
CA VAL A 302 2.68 -12.27 -9.54
C VAL A 302 2.27 -13.57 -8.87
N GLN A 303 2.47 -13.65 -7.57
CA GLN A 303 1.91 -14.68 -6.69
C GLN A 303 0.56 -14.20 -6.15
N LEU A 304 -0.46 -15.06 -6.19
CA LEU A 304 -1.80 -14.78 -5.69
C LEU A 304 -2.27 -15.87 -4.72
N ARG A 305 -3.05 -15.46 -3.72
CA ARG A 305 -3.72 -16.35 -2.76
C ARG A 305 -5.18 -15.94 -2.58
N TYR A 306 -6.06 -16.93 -2.42
CA TYR A 306 -7.50 -16.70 -2.29
C TYR A 306 -8.04 -17.05 -0.90
N VAL A 307 -9.14 -16.41 -0.53
CA VAL A 307 -9.98 -16.79 0.62
C VAL A 307 -10.81 -18.01 0.25
N LYS A 308 -10.98 -18.92 1.22
CA LYS A 308 -11.97 -20.00 1.12
C LYS A 308 -13.36 -19.46 1.48
N GLY A 309 -14.30 -19.53 0.54
CA GLY A 309 -15.67 -19.09 0.75
C GLY A 309 -15.83 -17.56 0.66
N GLN A 310 -16.97 -17.07 1.14
CA GLN A 310 -17.27 -15.64 1.16
C GLN A 310 -16.53 -14.96 2.32
N PRO A 311 -15.86 -13.81 2.09
CA PRO A 311 -15.19 -13.07 3.14
C PRO A 311 -16.17 -12.51 4.18
N THR A 312 -15.70 -12.41 5.42
CA THR A 312 -16.41 -11.69 6.50
C THR A 312 -16.30 -10.18 6.34
N MET A 313 -15.23 -9.70 5.70
CA MET A 313 -15.04 -8.32 5.26
C MET A 313 -14.39 -8.28 3.87
N LEU A 314 -14.79 -7.31 3.06
CA LEU A 314 -14.08 -6.97 1.84
C LEU A 314 -12.89 -6.07 2.18
N GLY A 315 -11.85 -6.14 1.35
CA GLY A 315 -10.68 -5.28 1.46
C GLY A 315 -10.31 -4.68 0.11
N ASP A 316 -9.98 -3.39 0.07
CA ASP A 316 -9.58 -2.69 -1.15
C ASP A 316 -8.40 -1.76 -0.88
N THR A 317 -7.58 -1.50 -1.91
CA THR A 317 -6.52 -0.48 -1.86
C THR A 317 -6.98 0.74 -2.63
N VAL A 318 -7.01 1.90 -1.98
CA VAL A 318 -7.46 3.17 -2.57
C VAL A 318 -6.30 4.15 -2.61
N LEU A 319 -6.10 4.79 -3.77
CA LEU A 319 -5.20 5.92 -3.91
C LEU A 319 -5.99 7.21 -3.76
N ILE A 320 -5.60 8.06 -2.81
CA ILE A 320 -6.27 9.35 -2.54
C ILE A 320 -5.21 10.44 -2.60
N GLY A 321 -5.45 11.51 -3.37
CA GLY A 321 -4.47 12.58 -3.56
C GLY A 321 -4.49 13.18 -4.96
N ASN A 322 -3.37 13.77 -5.39
CA ASN A 322 -3.17 14.37 -6.71
C ASN A 322 -4.29 15.33 -7.15
N ALA A 323 -4.87 16.08 -6.21
CA ALA A 323 -5.89 17.05 -6.52
C ALA A 323 -5.30 18.22 -7.32
N LEU A 324 -5.96 18.58 -8.42
CA LEU A 324 -5.69 19.80 -9.16
C LEU A 324 -6.69 20.87 -8.77
N GLY A 325 -6.19 21.98 -8.22
CA GLY A 325 -7.01 23.05 -7.67
C GLY A 325 -7.83 22.62 -6.46
N GLY A 326 -8.54 23.58 -5.88
CA GLY A 326 -9.42 23.33 -4.76
C GLY A 326 -10.36 24.49 -4.52
N LYS A 327 -11.38 24.23 -3.70
CA LYS A 327 -12.39 25.24 -3.34
C LYS A 327 -12.94 24.91 -1.97
N ASP A 328 -13.21 25.96 -1.17
CA ASP A 328 -13.93 25.85 0.09
C ASP A 328 -13.29 24.83 1.08
N GLY A 329 -11.96 24.68 1.03
CA GLY A 329 -11.20 23.76 1.90
C GLY A 329 -11.18 22.29 1.43
N GLU A 330 -11.52 22.03 0.17
CA GLU A 330 -11.54 20.70 -0.47
C GLU A 330 -10.62 20.68 -1.70
N GLY A 331 -9.96 19.54 -1.95
CA GLY A 331 -8.97 19.37 -3.00
C GLY A 331 -7.62 19.95 -2.58
N LEU A 332 -6.86 20.50 -3.53
CA LEU A 332 -5.60 21.20 -3.27
C LEU A 332 -5.87 22.51 -2.53
N LEU A 333 -5.19 22.72 -1.41
CA LEU A 333 -5.28 23.94 -0.62
C LEU A 333 -4.25 24.97 -1.09
N PRO A 334 -4.48 26.28 -0.84
CA PRO A 334 -3.48 27.29 -1.13
C PRO A 334 -2.14 26.97 -0.47
N GLY A 335 -1.07 27.04 -1.25
CA GLY A 335 0.28 26.68 -0.84
C GLY A 335 1.31 27.80 -1.10
N PRO A 336 2.54 27.65 -0.59
CA PRO A 336 3.65 28.50 -0.99
C PRO A 336 3.82 28.49 -2.53
N GLY A 337 4.18 29.60 -3.14
CA GLY A 337 4.45 29.67 -4.59
C GLY A 337 3.21 29.80 -5.50
N ASP A 338 2.00 29.78 -4.94
CA ASP A 338 0.76 30.03 -5.68
C ASP A 338 0.73 31.45 -6.28
N ASN A 339 0.61 31.52 -7.61
CA ASN A 339 0.53 32.79 -8.35
C ASN A 339 -0.91 33.06 -8.79
N GLY A 340 -1.78 33.39 -7.84
CA GLY A 340 -3.16 33.81 -8.13
C GLY A 340 -4.17 33.42 -7.05
N ALA A 341 -5.46 33.58 -7.36
CA ALA A 341 -6.55 33.29 -6.42
C ALA A 341 -6.92 31.79 -6.33
N LYS A 342 -6.29 30.91 -7.12
CA LYS A 342 -6.58 29.48 -7.17
C LYS A 342 -5.34 28.68 -6.77
N PRO A 343 -5.48 27.62 -5.95
CA PRO A 343 -4.39 26.72 -5.62
C PRO A 343 -3.76 26.09 -6.86
N GLN A 344 -2.43 26.04 -6.91
CA GLN A 344 -1.63 25.44 -7.96
C GLN A 344 -0.61 24.48 -7.35
N PHE A 345 -0.49 23.28 -7.90
CA PHE A 345 0.57 22.37 -7.49
C PHE A 345 1.82 22.73 -8.29
N VAL A 346 2.67 23.59 -7.72
CA VAL A 346 3.91 24.04 -8.36
C VAL A 346 4.99 24.17 -7.30
N ILE A 347 6.04 23.36 -7.43
CA ILE A 347 7.22 23.42 -6.58
C ILE A 347 8.29 24.22 -7.34
N PRO A 348 8.65 25.45 -6.92
CA PRO A 348 9.63 26.26 -7.63
C PRO A 348 11.00 25.58 -7.71
N ALA A 349 11.75 25.86 -8.78
CA ALA A 349 13.14 25.44 -8.89
C ALA A 349 13.96 25.98 -7.70
N GLY A 350 14.75 25.12 -7.05
CA GLY A 350 15.57 25.49 -5.90
C GLY A 350 14.83 25.55 -4.56
N ALA A 351 13.52 25.30 -4.54
CA ALA A 351 12.74 25.35 -3.30
C ALA A 351 13.16 24.25 -2.32
N VAL A 352 13.18 24.59 -1.03
CA VAL A 352 13.44 23.68 0.09
C VAL A 352 12.26 23.79 1.05
N ASP A 353 11.82 22.67 1.61
CA ASP A 353 10.66 22.58 2.51
C ASP A 353 9.37 23.16 1.91
N HIS A 354 9.22 23.09 0.59
CA HIS A 354 7.99 23.49 -0.10
C HIS A 354 6.86 22.53 0.28
N THR A 355 5.68 23.04 0.61
CA THR A 355 4.57 22.18 1.05
C THR A 355 3.35 22.30 0.16
N GLU A 356 2.76 21.15 -0.19
CA GLU A 356 1.44 21.07 -0.80
C GLU A 356 0.50 20.34 0.15
N GLU A 357 -0.70 20.86 0.33
CA GLU A 357 -1.72 20.28 1.22
C GLU A 357 -2.99 19.96 0.43
N MET A 358 -3.56 18.79 0.68
CA MET A 358 -4.80 18.36 0.05
C MET A 358 -5.78 17.83 1.08
N VAL A 359 -7.07 18.09 0.88
CA VAL A 359 -8.13 17.57 1.74
C VAL A 359 -9.23 16.91 0.92
N PHE A 360 -9.64 15.72 1.33
CA PHE A 360 -10.68 14.93 0.69
C PHE A 360 -11.76 14.56 1.70
N THR A 361 -12.96 15.08 1.51
CA THR A 361 -14.13 14.72 2.30
C THR A 361 -14.70 13.40 1.80
N ILE A 362 -14.79 12.41 2.69
CA ILE A 362 -15.42 11.15 2.37
C ILE A 362 -16.92 11.40 2.23
N PRO A 363 -17.53 11.08 1.07
CA PRO A 363 -18.95 11.35 0.88
C PRO A 363 -19.76 10.55 1.92
N PRO A 364 -20.84 11.11 2.49
CA PRO A 364 -21.70 10.39 3.43
C PRO A 364 -22.49 9.26 2.77
N ALA A 365 -22.62 9.29 1.44
CA ALA A 365 -23.26 8.25 0.65
C ALA A 365 -22.52 7.98 -0.67
N ILE A 366 -22.44 6.71 -1.05
CA ILE A 366 -21.87 6.23 -2.31
C ILE A 366 -22.96 5.42 -3.01
N ASN A 367 -23.27 5.79 -4.27
CA ASN A 367 -24.34 5.16 -5.07
C ASN A 367 -25.70 5.11 -4.36
N GLY A 368 -26.05 6.18 -3.64
CA GLY A 368 -27.33 6.30 -2.92
C GLY A 368 -27.44 5.48 -1.64
N LYS A 369 -26.37 4.76 -1.25
CA LYS A 369 -26.28 4.06 0.03
C LYS A 369 -25.35 4.81 0.98
N ALA A 370 -25.62 4.72 2.28
CA ALA A 370 -24.71 5.26 3.29
C ALA A 370 -23.31 4.65 3.10
N THR A 371 -22.30 5.50 3.16
CA THR A 371 -20.91 5.05 3.07
C THR A 371 -20.60 4.14 4.25
N PRO A 372 -20.13 2.90 4.01
CA PRO A 372 -19.80 2.01 5.12
C PRO A 372 -18.65 2.58 5.93
N GLN A 373 -18.55 2.17 7.19
CA GLN A 373 -17.34 2.44 7.96
C GLN A 373 -16.16 1.67 7.35
N PHE A 374 -15.11 2.40 7.01
CA PHE A 374 -13.86 1.82 6.52
C PHE A 374 -12.86 1.70 7.67
N LYS A 375 -12.39 0.47 7.92
CA LYS A 375 -11.26 0.22 8.82
C LYS A 375 -9.97 0.35 8.02
N VAL A 376 -9.11 1.29 8.37
CA VAL A 376 -7.80 1.46 7.74
C VAL A 376 -6.88 0.36 8.25
N TYR A 377 -6.63 -0.65 7.43
CA TYR A 377 -5.79 -1.79 7.75
C TYR A 377 -4.31 -1.49 7.52
N ALA A 378 -4.01 -0.78 6.44
CA ALA A 378 -2.66 -0.36 6.10
C ALA A 378 -2.66 1.02 5.44
N ILE A 379 -1.54 1.73 5.55
CA ILE A 379 -1.37 3.08 5.03
C ILE A 379 0.02 3.23 4.41
N GLY A 380 0.12 3.91 3.28
CA GLY A 380 1.36 4.20 2.58
C GLY A 380 1.37 5.61 2.01
N THR A 381 2.54 6.07 1.62
CA THR A 381 2.78 7.41 1.07
C THR A 381 3.52 7.30 -0.26
N HIS A 382 3.15 8.13 -1.23
CA HIS A 382 3.74 8.14 -2.56
C HIS A 382 3.94 9.58 -3.07
N MET A 383 5.16 9.84 -3.54
CA MET A 383 5.68 11.08 -4.13
C MET A 383 6.77 10.68 -5.15
N HIS A 384 7.39 11.64 -5.83
CA HIS A 384 8.54 11.43 -6.73
C HIS A 384 9.86 11.95 -6.13
N TYR A 385 10.83 12.34 -6.97
CA TYR A 385 12.23 12.56 -6.59
C TYR A 385 12.48 13.75 -5.67
N VAL A 386 11.58 14.74 -5.65
CA VAL A 386 11.71 15.89 -4.75
C VAL A 386 10.93 15.70 -3.46
N GLY A 387 10.10 14.66 -3.33
CA GLY A 387 9.42 14.29 -2.09
C GLY A 387 10.40 14.03 -0.92
N ARG A 388 10.07 14.59 0.25
CA ARG A 388 10.90 14.48 1.49
C ARG A 388 10.13 14.10 2.72
N LYS A 389 8.91 14.60 2.84
CA LYS A 389 8.07 14.30 4.00
C LYS A 389 6.61 14.24 3.58
N MET A 390 5.87 13.33 4.20
CA MET A 390 4.43 13.24 4.01
C MET A 390 3.74 12.94 5.33
N GLU A 391 2.61 13.57 5.56
CA GLU A 391 1.74 13.36 6.71
C GLU A 391 0.32 13.09 6.22
N ILE A 392 -0.35 12.11 6.82
CA ILE A 392 -1.74 11.77 6.52
C ILE A 392 -2.53 11.76 7.82
N ARG A 393 -3.63 12.52 7.86
CA ARG A 393 -4.55 12.60 8.99
C ARG A 393 -5.98 12.36 8.57
N VAL A 394 -6.79 11.85 9.49
CA VAL A 394 -8.23 11.93 9.41
C VAL A 394 -8.74 13.00 10.38
N GLU A 395 -9.44 13.99 9.86
CA GLU A 395 -10.17 15.00 10.62
C GLU A 395 -11.64 14.61 10.64
N ARG A 396 -12.25 14.61 11.82
CA ARG A 396 -13.65 14.25 12.02
C ARG A 396 -14.44 15.52 12.26
N PRO A 397 -15.52 15.77 11.49
CA PRO A 397 -16.37 16.91 11.77
C PRO A 397 -16.92 16.80 13.20
N PRO A 398 -17.19 17.93 13.87
CA PRO A 398 -17.85 17.89 15.16
C PRO A 398 -19.16 17.11 15.05
N PRO A 399 -19.58 16.40 16.11
CA PRO A 399 -20.85 15.68 16.12
C PRO A 399 -21.98 16.58 15.61
N LYS A 400 -22.74 16.10 14.63
CA LYS A 400 -23.87 16.87 14.10
C LYS A 400 -24.91 17.07 15.20
N ALA A 401 -25.48 18.26 15.26
CA ALA A 401 -26.56 18.56 16.20
C ALA A 401 -27.76 17.61 15.95
N PRO A 402 -28.57 17.32 16.99
CA PRO A 402 -29.80 16.55 16.83
C PRO A 402 -30.69 17.11 15.71
N CYS A 403 -31.38 16.23 14.97
CA CYS A 403 -32.31 16.65 13.92
C CYS A 403 -33.40 17.57 14.50
N THR A 404 -33.68 18.69 13.83
CA THR A 404 -34.83 19.55 14.19
C THR A 404 -36.11 19.04 13.51
N GLU A 405 -37.27 19.40 14.06
CA GLU A 405 -38.58 19.03 13.51
C GLU A 405 -38.74 19.45 12.03
N ALA A 406 -38.18 20.61 11.66
CA ALA A 406 -38.16 21.11 10.28
C ALA A 406 -37.36 20.20 9.33
N MET A 407 -36.27 19.59 9.80
CA MET A 407 -35.46 18.66 9.00
C MET A 407 -36.16 17.33 8.77
N VAL A 408 -37.02 16.90 9.69
CA VAL A 408 -37.74 15.62 9.60
C VAL A 408 -39.02 15.74 8.76
N ALA A 409 -39.58 16.95 8.65
CA ALA A 409 -40.82 17.23 7.93
C ALA A 409 -40.94 16.59 6.52
N PRO A 410 -39.90 16.54 5.66
CA PRO A 410 -40.00 15.89 4.34
C PRO A 410 -40.23 14.38 4.42
N LEU A 411 -39.58 13.68 5.36
CA LEU A 411 -39.80 12.26 5.58
C LEU A 411 -41.20 12.04 6.13
N THR A 412 -41.61 12.88 7.07
CA THR A 412 -42.92 12.84 7.67
C THR A 412 -44.03 13.01 6.65
N LYS A 413 -43.87 13.96 5.72
CA LYS A 413 -44.79 14.14 4.59
C LYS A 413 -44.80 12.92 3.67
N CYS A 414 -43.62 12.37 3.34
CA CYS A 414 -43.53 11.19 2.50
C CYS A 414 -44.21 9.96 3.11
N THR A 415 -44.03 9.71 4.41
CA THR A 415 -44.67 8.58 5.09
C THR A 415 -46.19 8.76 5.18
N GLN A 416 -46.68 9.97 5.43
CA GLN A 416 -48.12 10.28 5.39
C GLN A 416 -48.74 10.03 4.00
N GLU A 417 -48.04 10.43 2.93
CA GLU A 417 -48.54 10.32 1.55
C GLU A 417 -48.43 8.90 0.98
N LYS A 418 -47.31 8.22 1.24
CA LYS A 418 -46.96 6.95 0.58
C LYS A 418 -47.19 5.71 1.44
N CYS A 419 -47.35 5.87 2.75
CA CYS A 419 -47.59 4.77 3.68
C CYS A 419 -48.92 4.95 4.45
N PRO A 420 -50.07 5.13 3.76
CA PRO A 420 -51.35 5.18 4.44
C PRO A 420 -51.63 3.84 5.12
N ASN A 421 -52.20 3.87 6.33
CA ASN A 421 -52.55 2.72 7.18
C ASN A 421 -53.23 1.58 6.38
N LYS A 422 -52.43 0.67 5.82
CA LYS A 422 -52.89 -0.61 5.29
C LYS A 422 -52.66 -1.65 6.38
N ALA A 423 -53.73 -2.31 6.81
CA ALA A 423 -53.63 -3.43 7.73
C ALA A 423 -52.61 -4.46 7.19
N GLY A 424 -51.59 -4.77 7.98
CA GLY A 424 -50.58 -5.80 7.65
C GLY A 424 -49.24 -5.31 7.09
N ILE A 425 -49.02 -4.00 6.91
CA ILE A 425 -47.71 -3.46 6.50
C ILE A 425 -47.07 -2.72 7.69
N GLU A 426 -45.90 -3.15 8.14
CA GLU A 426 -45.13 -2.35 9.10
C GLU A 426 -44.72 -1.03 8.44
N LEU A 427 -45.04 0.09 9.10
CA LEU A 427 -44.70 1.45 8.64
C LEU A 427 -43.20 1.59 8.32
N THR A 428 -42.35 0.88 9.07
CA THR A 428 -40.91 0.78 8.88
C THR A 428 -40.54 0.28 7.49
N THR A 429 -41.10 -0.86 7.06
CA THR A 429 -40.83 -1.47 5.76
C THR A 429 -41.31 -0.55 4.64
N CYS A 430 -42.51 0.04 4.78
CA CYS A 430 -43.02 0.97 3.78
C CYS A 430 -42.16 2.24 3.66
N ALA A 431 -41.73 2.84 4.77
CA ALA A 431 -40.89 4.04 4.76
C ALA A 431 -39.51 3.77 4.11
N GLN A 432 -38.95 2.59 4.33
CA GLN A 432 -37.69 2.17 3.72
C GLN A 432 -37.78 2.02 2.20
N GLU A 433 -38.88 1.47 1.70
CA GLU A 433 -39.07 1.23 0.27
C GLU A 433 -39.57 2.49 -0.46
N ALA A 434 -40.57 3.17 0.09
CA ALA A 434 -41.26 4.26 -0.59
C ALA A 434 -40.63 5.65 -0.35
N CYS A 435 -39.87 5.80 0.74
CA CYS A 435 -39.28 7.06 1.21
C CYS A 435 -37.75 6.99 1.42
N GLN A 436 -37.08 6.02 0.78
CA GLN A 436 -35.65 5.72 0.95
C GLN A 436 -34.75 6.97 0.84
N THR A 437 -35.01 7.84 -0.14
CA THR A 437 -34.23 9.07 -0.36
C THR A 437 -34.38 10.07 0.79
N ALA A 438 -35.57 10.20 1.37
CA ALA A 438 -35.80 11.10 2.50
C ALA A 438 -35.16 10.56 3.79
N VAL A 439 -35.23 9.24 4.01
CA VAL A 439 -34.52 8.56 5.11
C VAL A 439 -33.01 8.74 4.98
N GLY A 440 -32.46 8.47 3.79
CA GLY A 440 -31.03 8.67 3.50
C GLY A 440 -30.59 10.12 3.65
N GLY A 441 -31.40 11.07 3.18
CA GLY A 441 -31.12 12.50 3.26
C GLY A 441 -31.08 13.03 4.70
N ILE A 442 -32.03 12.64 5.55
CA ILE A 442 -32.04 13.06 6.96
C ILE A 442 -30.87 12.42 7.71
N ASN A 443 -30.63 11.12 7.53
CA ASN A 443 -29.51 10.45 8.18
C ASN A 443 -28.16 11.05 7.75
N ALA A 444 -28.04 11.50 6.49
CA ALA A 444 -26.87 12.24 6.04
C ALA A 444 -26.74 13.63 6.68
N LEU A 445 -27.84 14.30 7.05
CA LEU A 445 -27.84 15.67 7.57
C LEU A 445 -27.59 15.77 9.09
N CYS A 446 -28.12 14.84 9.90
CA CYS A 446 -28.02 14.89 11.37
C CYS A 446 -27.50 13.59 12.00
N GLY A 447 -26.92 12.67 11.21
CA GLY A 447 -26.40 11.37 11.66
C GLY A 447 -27.45 10.26 11.63
N GLU A 448 -27.12 9.03 12.01
CA GLU A 448 -28.06 7.88 12.09
C GLU A 448 -29.13 8.01 13.19
N CYS A 449 -29.69 9.20 13.37
CA CYS A 449 -30.73 9.49 14.34
C CYS A 449 -32.03 8.71 14.02
N LEU A 450 -32.27 8.36 12.76
CA LEU A 450 -33.42 7.55 12.34
C LEU A 450 -32.99 6.10 12.10
N LYS A 451 -33.04 5.30 13.17
CA LYS A 451 -32.94 3.84 13.10
C LYS A 451 -34.32 3.22 12.91
N THR A 452 -34.37 2.08 12.22
CA THR A 452 -35.58 1.29 11.94
C THR A 452 -36.36 0.90 13.19
N GLU A 453 -35.67 0.66 14.31
CA GLU A 453 -36.29 0.29 15.59
C GLU A 453 -37.03 1.47 16.24
N THR A 454 -36.57 2.71 16.03
CA THR A 454 -37.17 3.94 16.59
C THR A 454 -38.51 4.29 15.91
N LEU A 455 -38.75 3.78 14.71
CA LEU A 455 -40.03 3.98 13.98
C LEU A 455 -41.18 3.11 14.51
N LYS A 456 -40.93 2.23 15.49
CA LYS A 456 -41.97 1.48 16.22
C LYS A 456 -42.68 2.37 17.26
N GLY A 457 -43.26 3.47 16.80
CA GLY A 457 -44.19 4.29 17.59
C GLY A 457 -45.59 3.70 17.51
N THR A 458 -46.21 3.45 18.68
CA THR A 458 -47.55 2.90 18.84
C THR A 458 -48.59 3.57 17.95
N SER A 459 -49.41 2.73 17.33
CA SER A 459 -50.62 3.09 16.62
C SER A 459 -51.55 3.94 17.51
N GLN A 460 -51.44 5.27 17.47
CA GLN A 460 -52.56 6.20 17.54
C GLN A 460 -52.15 7.51 16.87
N GLN A 461 -53.10 8.07 16.14
CA GLN A 461 -52.98 9.34 15.41
C GLN A 461 -52.35 10.41 16.32
N GLY A 462 -51.21 11.01 15.91
CA GLY A 462 -50.81 12.32 16.44
C GLY A 462 -49.36 12.54 16.87
N THR A 463 -48.49 11.52 16.94
CA THR A 463 -47.06 11.74 17.22
C THR A 463 -46.20 11.22 16.07
N MET A 464 -46.01 12.11 15.11
CA MET A 464 -45.09 11.92 14.00
C MET A 464 -43.67 11.87 14.53
N LEU A 465 -42.91 10.85 14.11
CA LEU A 465 -41.47 10.63 14.37
C LEU A 465 -40.91 11.55 15.45
N ALA A 466 -41.08 11.18 16.71
CA ALA A 466 -40.21 11.74 17.72
C ALA A 466 -38.80 11.32 17.30
N CYS A 467 -37.97 12.28 16.89
CA CYS A 467 -36.54 12.15 17.10
C CYS A 467 -36.37 12.04 18.61
N THR A 468 -36.66 10.86 19.17
CA THR A 468 -36.25 10.51 20.53
C THR A 468 -34.77 10.75 20.49
N THR A 469 -34.32 11.80 21.18
CA THR A 469 -32.93 12.22 21.33
C THR A 469 -32.04 11.02 21.09
N ALA A 470 -31.45 10.95 19.89
CA ALA A 470 -30.71 9.77 19.49
C ALA A 470 -29.73 9.46 20.61
N PRO A 471 -29.60 8.20 21.08
CA PRO A 471 -28.51 7.87 21.98
C PRO A 471 -27.26 8.37 21.28
N ALA A 472 -26.57 9.35 21.91
CA ALA A 472 -25.54 10.21 21.34
C ALA A 472 -25.05 9.71 19.99
N ALA A 473 -25.48 10.38 18.90
CA ALA A 473 -25.08 10.12 17.51
C ALA A 473 -23.73 9.45 17.51
N SER A 474 -23.64 8.17 17.10
CA SER A 474 -22.51 7.28 17.42
C SER A 474 -21.25 8.11 17.41
N ALA A 475 -20.76 8.44 18.62
CA ALA A 475 -19.72 9.45 18.76
C ALA A 475 -18.64 9.04 17.77
N ALA A 476 -18.25 9.96 16.87
CA ALA A 476 -17.18 9.73 15.93
C ALA A 476 -16.11 8.92 16.66
N THR A 477 -15.94 7.64 16.33
CA THR A 477 -15.25 6.70 17.21
C THR A 477 -13.77 6.97 17.09
N GLY A 478 -13.28 7.95 17.85
CA GLY A 478 -11.92 8.46 17.74
C GLY A 478 -11.83 9.95 18.06
N PRO A 479 -10.60 10.48 18.13
CA PRO A 479 -10.36 11.90 18.35
C PRO A 479 -10.86 12.74 17.16
N ALA A 480 -11.08 14.04 17.39
CA ALA A 480 -11.47 15.00 16.35
C ALA A 480 -10.44 15.07 15.21
N GLU A 481 -9.18 14.78 15.50
CA GLU A 481 -8.13 14.59 14.51
C GLU A 481 -7.27 13.39 14.93
N GLU A 482 -6.97 12.49 13.99
CA GLU A 482 -6.10 11.34 14.20
C GLU A 482 -5.01 11.28 13.13
N CYS A 483 -3.76 11.19 13.57
CA CYS A 483 -2.61 10.89 12.72
C CYS A 483 -2.70 9.44 12.24
N LEU A 484 -2.70 9.22 10.92
CA LEU A 484 -2.62 7.88 10.33
C LEU A 484 -1.17 7.47 10.10
N ILE A 485 -0.36 8.35 9.51
CA ILE A 485 1.07 8.13 9.29
C ILE A 485 1.80 9.45 9.11
N GLU A 486 3.06 9.50 9.53
CA GLU A 486 4.01 10.48 9.06
C GLU A 486 5.28 9.77 8.58
N THR A 487 5.77 10.22 7.43
CA THR A 487 7.06 9.83 6.89
C THR A 487 8.00 11.03 6.86
N PRO A 488 8.71 11.35 7.96
CA PRO A 488 9.51 12.59 8.06
C PRO A 488 10.81 12.55 7.26
N ASN A 489 11.28 11.37 6.88
CA ASN A 489 12.43 11.13 6.02
C ASN A 489 12.00 10.22 4.86
N TRP A 490 11.02 10.68 4.09
CA TRP A 490 10.51 9.95 2.95
C TRP A 490 11.62 9.77 1.90
N ASN A 491 11.63 8.61 1.25
CA ASN A 491 12.65 8.25 0.27
C ASN A 491 12.01 7.56 -0.92
N PHE A 492 12.27 8.08 -2.11
CA PHE A 492 11.74 7.59 -3.38
C PHE A 492 11.98 6.11 -3.63
N ASN A 493 13.11 5.57 -3.17
CA ASN A 493 13.45 4.15 -3.36
C ASN A 493 12.68 3.22 -2.42
N TRP A 494 12.01 3.76 -1.38
CA TRP A 494 11.43 2.98 -0.28
C TRP A 494 9.98 3.35 -0.02
N GLN A 495 9.10 2.96 -0.94
CA GLN A 495 7.68 3.31 -0.93
C GLN A 495 6.83 2.15 -0.40
N ARG A 496 6.90 1.94 0.92
CA ARG A 496 6.21 0.83 1.58
C ARG A 496 4.79 1.19 1.97
N ILE A 497 3.94 0.16 2.02
CA ILE A 497 2.64 0.20 2.70
C ILE A 497 2.83 -0.41 4.09
N TYR A 498 2.37 0.29 5.12
CA TYR A 498 2.56 -0.07 6.52
C TYR A 498 1.25 -0.60 7.11
N VAL A 499 1.24 -1.90 7.47
CA VAL A 499 0.09 -2.55 8.12
C VAL A 499 0.10 -2.22 9.61
N TYR A 500 -1.03 -1.76 10.16
CA TYR A 500 -1.12 -1.46 11.59
C TYR A 500 -0.98 -2.72 12.46
N ASP A 501 -0.23 -2.58 13.54
CA ASP A 501 -0.13 -3.59 14.59
C ASP A 501 -1.24 -3.38 15.63
N ALA A 502 -2.46 -3.74 15.24
CA ALA A 502 -3.65 -3.64 16.06
C ALA A 502 -4.64 -4.76 15.77
N GLU A 503 -5.53 -5.01 16.73
CA GLU A 503 -6.72 -5.84 16.54
C GLU A 503 -7.70 -5.14 15.59
N LEU A 504 -8.47 -5.94 14.83
CA LEU A 504 -9.34 -5.46 13.75
C LEU A 504 -10.42 -4.46 14.19
N ASP A 505 -10.96 -4.64 15.39
CA ASP A 505 -11.96 -3.75 15.98
C ASP A 505 -11.36 -2.41 16.44
N LYS A 506 -10.06 -2.38 16.74
CA LYS A 506 -9.31 -1.20 17.20
C LYS A 506 -8.70 -0.35 16.10
N LEU A 507 -8.57 -0.88 14.87
CA LEU A 507 -7.99 -0.17 13.72
C LEU A 507 -8.52 1.27 13.58
N PRO A 508 -7.72 2.21 13.04
CA PRO A 508 -8.22 3.51 12.64
C PRO A 508 -9.42 3.37 11.71
N VAL A 509 -10.42 4.23 11.88
CA VAL A 509 -11.64 4.20 11.07
C VAL A 509 -11.86 5.53 10.37
N ILE A 510 -12.37 5.41 9.16
CA ILE A 510 -12.81 6.51 8.32
C ILE A 510 -14.30 6.29 8.04
N ASN A 511 -15.12 7.28 8.34
CA ASN A 511 -16.57 7.25 8.14
C ASN A 511 -16.99 8.24 7.05
N GLY A 512 -18.21 8.10 6.55
CA GLY A 512 -18.83 9.12 5.71
C GLY A 512 -18.89 10.48 6.43
N GLY A 513 -18.34 11.51 5.80
CA GLY A 513 -18.23 12.87 6.34
C GLY A 513 -16.88 13.20 6.99
N ASP A 514 -16.03 12.22 7.28
CA ASP A 514 -14.65 12.47 7.71
C ASP A 514 -13.85 13.11 6.56
N ARG A 515 -12.81 13.87 6.90
CA ARG A 515 -11.89 14.50 5.94
C ARG A 515 -10.52 13.86 6.06
N LEU A 516 -9.99 13.34 4.95
CA LEU A 516 -8.62 12.88 4.86
C LEU A 516 -7.74 14.05 4.42
N ARG A 517 -6.78 14.44 5.25
CA ARG A 517 -5.82 15.50 4.99
C ARG A 517 -4.45 14.93 4.70
N LEU A 518 -3.87 15.34 3.57
CA LEU A 518 -2.53 15.01 3.14
C LEU A 518 -1.68 16.27 3.18
N LYS A 519 -0.49 16.19 3.74
CA LYS A 519 0.54 17.24 3.66
C LYS A 519 1.81 16.64 3.11
N CYS A 520 2.24 17.10 1.95
CA CYS A 520 3.46 16.67 1.28
C CYS A 520 4.50 17.80 1.32
N THR A 521 5.76 17.45 1.51
CA THR A 521 6.88 18.38 1.62
C THR A 521 7.98 17.98 0.66
N TYR A 522 8.53 18.95 -0.07
CA TYR A 522 9.44 18.74 -1.18
C TYR A 522 10.73 19.56 -1.05
N ASP A 523 11.80 19.04 -1.65
CA ASP A 523 13.12 19.63 -1.79
C ASP A 523 13.55 19.54 -3.26
N ASN A 524 13.32 20.63 -3.99
CA ASN A 524 13.67 20.82 -5.39
C ASN A 524 15.00 21.60 -5.53
N SER A 525 15.90 21.44 -4.56
CA SER A 525 17.22 22.09 -4.55
C SER A 525 18.33 21.18 -5.08
N THR A 526 19.46 21.78 -5.44
CA THR A 526 20.66 21.03 -5.84
C THR A 526 21.29 20.23 -4.70
N ALA A 527 20.85 20.45 -3.45
CA ALA A 527 21.27 19.64 -2.32
C ALA A 527 20.56 18.28 -2.27
N ASN A 528 19.48 18.08 -3.05
CA ASN A 528 18.79 16.80 -3.15
C ASN A 528 19.53 15.83 -4.09
N PRO A 529 20.22 14.79 -3.58
CA PRO A 529 20.97 13.88 -4.44
C PRO A 529 20.07 13.06 -5.38
N PHE A 530 18.85 12.71 -4.95
CA PHE A 530 17.92 11.94 -5.78
C PHE A 530 17.46 12.77 -6.98
N LEU A 531 17.14 14.05 -6.77
CA LEU A 531 16.84 14.97 -7.86
C LEU A 531 18.04 15.12 -8.80
N MET A 532 19.25 15.30 -8.27
CA MET A 532 20.44 15.49 -9.11
C MET A 532 20.74 14.27 -9.98
N ASP A 533 20.54 13.06 -9.48
CA ASP A 533 20.66 11.82 -10.26
C ASP A 533 19.60 11.74 -11.37
N ALA A 534 18.34 12.09 -11.06
CA ALA A 534 17.25 12.13 -12.03
C ALA A 534 17.45 13.22 -13.11
N LEU A 535 17.94 14.40 -12.73
CA LEU A 535 18.27 15.46 -13.69
C LEU A 535 19.39 15.00 -14.63
N LYS A 536 20.43 14.37 -14.08
CA LYS A 536 21.56 13.85 -14.85
C LYS A 536 21.14 12.79 -15.85
N SER A 537 20.29 11.83 -15.45
CA SER A 537 19.80 10.78 -16.36
C SER A 537 18.99 11.35 -17.54
N GLN A 538 18.34 12.50 -17.33
CA GLN A 538 17.60 13.22 -18.37
C GLN A 538 18.41 14.30 -19.12
N GLY A 539 19.71 14.44 -18.83
CA GLY A 539 20.57 15.42 -19.50
C GLY A 539 20.30 16.88 -19.08
N LYS A 540 19.77 17.09 -17.88
CA LYS A 540 19.54 18.41 -17.28
C LYS A 540 20.64 18.73 -16.26
N SER A 541 21.01 20.01 -16.17
CA SER A 541 22.09 20.48 -15.29
C SER A 541 21.62 21.31 -14.09
N ALA A 542 20.34 21.67 -14.04
CA ALA A 542 19.77 22.48 -12.97
C ALA A 542 18.31 22.08 -12.68
N PRO A 543 17.82 22.30 -11.44
CA PRO A 543 16.42 22.13 -11.10
C PRO A 543 15.50 22.98 -11.98
N ILE A 544 14.32 22.45 -12.27
CA ILE A 544 13.23 23.13 -12.99
C ILE A 544 12.02 23.24 -12.07
N PRO A 545 11.08 24.18 -12.31
CA PRO A 545 9.79 24.13 -11.64
C PRO A 545 9.12 22.77 -11.87
N VAL A 546 8.63 22.16 -10.81
CA VAL A 546 7.99 20.84 -10.83
C VAL A 546 6.50 21.00 -10.64
N THR A 547 5.71 20.29 -11.43
CA THR A 547 4.24 20.31 -11.38
C THR A 547 3.68 18.92 -11.10
N LEU A 548 2.39 18.85 -10.76
CA LEU A 548 1.72 17.57 -10.59
C LEU A 548 1.73 16.77 -11.91
N GLY A 549 2.17 15.52 -11.85
CA GLY A 549 2.23 14.64 -13.01
C GLY A 549 2.84 13.27 -12.69
N GLU A 550 3.06 12.49 -13.74
CA GLU A 550 3.36 11.06 -13.65
C GLU A 550 4.80 10.74 -14.10
N GLN A 551 5.52 11.72 -14.66
CA GLN A 551 6.91 11.52 -15.08
C GLN A 551 7.89 11.62 -13.90
N THR A 552 9.10 11.11 -14.11
CA THR A 552 10.24 11.19 -13.17
C THR A 552 10.47 12.58 -12.57
N LEU A 553 10.31 13.64 -13.39
CA LEU A 553 10.55 15.03 -12.98
C LEU A 553 9.26 15.82 -12.73
N ASP A 554 8.11 15.16 -12.81
CA ASP A 554 6.86 15.64 -12.23
C ASP A 554 6.79 15.20 -10.76
N GLU A 555 5.75 15.63 -10.03
CA GLU A 555 5.52 15.19 -8.65
C GLU A 555 4.10 14.71 -8.37
N MET A 556 3.96 14.05 -7.24
CA MET A 556 2.71 13.54 -6.71
C MET A 556 2.59 13.77 -5.21
N CYS A 557 1.35 13.71 -4.74
CA CYS A 557 1.00 13.64 -3.32
C CYS A 557 -0.13 12.65 -3.14
N LEU A 558 0.21 11.36 -2.93
CA LEU A 558 -0.74 10.26 -2.87
C LEU A 558 -0.65 9.49 -1.53
N ALA A 559 -1.80 9.31 -0.90
CA ALA A 559 -2.03 8.34 0.15
C ALA A 559 -2.43 6.99 -0.45
N VAL A 560 -1.77 5.92 -0.03
CA VAL A 560 -2.17 4.54 -0.35
C VAL A 560 -2.90 3.98 0.86
N VAL A 561 -4.22 3.85 0.79
CA VAL A 561 -5.07 3.45 1.93
C VAL A 561 -5.63 2.06 1.67
N GLN A 562 -5.24 1.08 2.47
CA GLN A 562 -5.90 -0.23 2.48
C GLN A 562 -7.04 -0.22 3.49
N VAL A 563 -8.26 -0.39 3.00
CA VAL A 563 -9.47 -0.36 3.82
C VAL A 563 -10.09 -1.75 3.90
N LEU A 564 -10.75 -2.02 5.03
CA LEU A 564 -11.61 -3.17 5.22
C LEU A 564 -13.02 -2.70 5.57
N TYR A 565 -14.04 -3.32 4.98
CA TYR A 565 -15.44 -2.95 5.20
C TYR A 565 -16.37 -4.15 5.06
N LYS A 566 -17.59 -4.02 5.58
CA LYS A 566 -18.60 -5.09 5.46
C LYS A 566 -19.11 -5.19 4.02
N PRO A 567 -19.27 -6.42 3.48
CA PRO A 567 -19.74 -6.64 2.11
C PRO A 567 -21.10 -6.01 1.77
#